data_AF-A0A2T6V336-F1
#
_entry.id   AF-A0A2T6V336-F1
#
_cell.length_a   1.000
_cell.length_b   1.000
_cell.length_c   1.000
_cell.angle_alpha   90.00
_cell.angle_beta   90.00
_cell.angle_gamma   90.00
#
_symmetry.space_group_name_H-M   'P 1'
#
loop_
_entity.id
_entity.type
_entity.pdbx_description
1 polymer ?
#
loop_
_entity_poly.entity_id
_entity_poly.type
_entity_poly.pdbx_seq_one_letter_code
_entity_poly.pdbx_strand_id
1 'polypeptide(L)'
;NEREFKDNTIPFTFLPISGLKNNPNEMKETIQKLCELDNNPIVLTDDDRKDNSDPQKAKSEEFKNANEEMHDPIRILQLSKCNKNFKQIEDCFSTSDREKYAKNKRKELAMAFKTRLLYSGKDDVVSEETKNNFLKLFEWIVWITNLIKC
;
A
#
# COMPACT_ATOMS: atom_id res chain seq x y z
N ASN A 1 11.39 26.59 -10.70
CA ASN A 1 11.65 25.18 -10.35
C ASN A 1 10.41 24.36 -10.63
N GLU A 2 10.11 24.19 -11.91
CA GLU A 2 9.04 23.31 -12.38
C GLU A 2 9.49 21.87 -12.13
N ARG A 3 8.83 21.18 -11.18
CA ARG A 3 9.03 19.74 -11.02
C ARG A 3 8.22 19.08 -12.13
N GLU A 4 8.88 18.75 -13.24
CA GLU A 4 8.34 17.81 -14.21
C GLU A 4 8.11 16.46 -13.51
N PHE A 5 6.87 16.24 -13.06
CA PHE A 5 6.43 14.90 -12.68
C PHE A 5 6.36 14.08 -13.97
N LYS A 6 7.44 13.33 -14.20
CA LYS A 6 7.62 12.44 -15.35
C LYS A 6 6.38 11.58 -15.55
N ASP A 7 5.90 11.57 -16.79
CA ASP A 7 4.91 10.64 -17.35
C ASP A 7 5.32 9.17 -17.13
N ASN A 8 5.16 8.64 -15.93
CA ASN A 8 5.37 7.23 -15.63
C ASN A 8 4.26 6.68 -14.73
N THR A 9 3.54 5.72 -15.31
CA THR A 9 2.88 4.55 -14.70
C THR A 9 2.58 4.66 -13.20
N ILE A 10 1.39 5.18 -12.88
CA ILE A 10 0.69 5.16 -11.58
C ILE A 10 1.66 5.06 -10.37
N PRO A 11 2.20 6.19 -9.90
CA PRO A 11 3.00 6.23 -8.69
C PRO A 11 2.08 6.06 -7.47
N PHE A 12 1.85 4.82 -7.03
CA PHE A 12 1.20 4.58 -5.74
C PHE A 12 2.25 4.48 -4.63
N THR A 13 1.92 5.00 -3.46
CA THR A 13 2.69 4.85 -2.23
C THR A 13 2.06 3.77 -1.36
N PHE A 14 2.85 2.80 -0.91
CA PHE A 14 2.39 1.86 0.10
C PHE A 14 2.64 2.42 1.50
N LEU A 15 1.58 2.54 2.31
CA LEU A 15 1.65 2.91 3.72
C LEU A 15 1.19 1.73 4.59
N PRO A 16 2.11 1.00 5.25
CA PRO A 16 1.71 -0.03 6.21
C PRO A 16 0.98 0.62 7.39
N ILE A 17 0.19 -0.15 8.15
CA ILE A 17 -0.57 0.35 9.33
C ILE A 17 0.31 1.15 10.29
N SER A 18 1.54 0.70 10.51
CA SER A 18 2.49 1.41 11.39
C SER A 18 2.91 2.79 10.88
N GLY A 19 2.73 3.05 9.58
CA GLY A 19 2.96 4.35 8.95
C GLY A 19 1.78 5.32 9.03
N LEU A 20 0.57 4.84 9.35
CA LEU A 20 -0.67 5.64 9.41
C LEU A 20 -0.76 6.57 10.62
N LYS A 21 0.25 6.58 11.51
CA LYS A 21 0.25 7.39 12.76
C LYS A 21 -0.87 6.98 13.73
N ASN A 22 -0.91 7.62 14.89
CA ASN A 22 -1.83 7.27 15.98
C ASN A 22 -2.76 8.44 16.36
N ASN A 23 -2.69 9.57 15.66
CA ASN A 23 -3.44 10.78 15.95
C ASN A 23 -4.00 11.35 14.64
N PRO A 24 -5.29 11.72 14.57
CA PRO A 24 -5.90 12.34 13.40
C PRO A 24 -5.13 13.54 12.84
N ASN A 25 -4.53 14.38 13.68
CA ASN A 25 -3.75 15.54 13.20
C ASN A 25 -2.47 15.11 12.46
N GLU A 26 -1.78 14.07 12.95
CA GLU A 26 -0.60 13.51 12.28
C GLU A 26 -0.97 12.77 10.99
N MET A 27 -2.17 12.17 10.94
CA MET A 27 -2.73 11.57 9.72
C MET A 27 -2.94 12.65 8.66
N LYS A 28 -3.58 13.76 9.03
CA LYS A 28 -3.78 14.92 8.13
C LYS A 28 -2.47 15.50 7.63
N GLU A 29 -1.46 15.64 8.50
CA GLU A 29 -0.13 16.08 8.09
C GLU A 29 0.52 15.11 7.10
N THR A 30 0.35 13.80 7.32
CA THR A 30 0.83 12.76 6.40
C THR A 30 0.14 12.87 5.04
N ILE A 31 -1.18 13.07 5.02
CA ILE A 31 -1.99 13.29 3.82
C ILE A 31 -1.49 14.53 3.05
N GLN A 32 -1.29 15.66 3.73
CA GLN A 32 -0.76 16.89 3.11
C GLN A 32 0.60 16.67 2.47
N LYS A 33 1.52 16.01 3.17
CA LYS A 33 2.86 15.69 2.65
C LYS A 33 2.81 14.79 1.41
N LEU A 34 1.84 13.88 1.32
CA LEU A 34 1.65 13.07 0.11
C LEU A 34 1.20 13.95 -1.08
N CYS A 35 0.29 14.91 -0.85
CA CYS A 35 -0.16 15.86 -1.86
C CYS A 35 0.95 16.84 -2.31
N GLU A 36 1.91 17.17 -1.43
CA GLU A 36 3.10 17.96 -1.81
C GLU A 36 4.08 17.20 -2.71
N LEU A 37 4.02 15.86 -2.65
CA LEU A 37 4.88 14.95 -3.40
C LEU A 37 4.24 14.48 -4.71
N ASP A 38 2.91 14.46 -4.81
CA ASP A 38 2.16 14.02 -5.98
C ASP A 38 0.83 14.77 -6.07
N ASN A 39 0.40 15.14 -7.28
CA ASN A 39 -0.87 15.82 -7.50
C ASN A 39 -2.09 14.91 -7.32
N ASN A 40 -1.94 13.59 -7.45
CA ASN A 40 -3.01 12.61 -7.26
C ASN A 40 -2.49 11.33 -6.60
N PRO A 41 -2.08 11.41 -5.32
CA PRO A 41 -1.44 10.30 -4.64
C PRO A 41 -2.43 9.16 -4.41
N ILE A 42 -1.98 7.95 -4.76
CA ILE A 42 -2.69 6.71 -4.46
C ILE A 42 -1.95 6.03 -3.31
N VAL A 43 -2.65 5.84 -2.19
CA VAL A 43 -2.12 5.18 -1.01
C VAL A 43 -2.71 3.79 -0.89
N LEU A 44 -1.85 2.78 -0.90
CA LEU A 44 -2.23 1.41 -0.59
C LEU A 44 -2.03 1.17 0.92
N THR A 45 -3.09 0.73 1.61
CA THR A 45 -3.10 0.47 3.05
C THR A 45 -3.42 -0.99 3.36
N ASP A 46 -2.90 -1.48 4.50
CA ASP A 46 -3.37 -2.75 5.04
C ASP A 46 -4.78 -2.62 5.63
N ASP A 47 -5.35 -3.77 5.97
CA ASP A 47 -6.62 -3.96 6.66
C ASP A 47 -6.37 -4.45 8.10
N ASP A 48 -6.37 -3.52 9.03
CA ASP A 48 -6.14 -3.79 10.46
C ASP A 48 -7.41 -4.07 11.27
N ARG A 49 -8.55 -4.27 10.59
CA ARG A 49 -9.79 -4.65 11.25
C ARG A 49 -9.61 -6.00 11.94
N LYS A 50 -9.73 -6.00 13.26
CA LYS A 50 -9.70 -7.25 14.05
C LYS A 50 -11.11 -7.83 14.13
N ASP A 51 -11.21 -9.13 13.97
CA ASP A 51 -12.44 -9.86 14.21
C ASP A 51 -12.87 -9.61 15.67
N ASN A 52 -14.11 -9.12 15.87
CA ASN A 52 -14.72 -8.66 17.13
C ASN A 52 -14.31 -7.28 17.67
N SER A 53 -13.48 -6.51 16.95
CA SER A 53 -13.28 -5.08 17.26
C SER A 53 -14.26 -4.22 16.47
N ASP A 54 -14.63 -3.07 17.03
CA ASP A 54 -15.37 -2.05 16.31
C ASP A 54 -14.59 -1.66 15.04
N PRO A 55 -15.12 -1.94 13.82
CA PRO A 55 -14.42 -1.65 12.58
C PRO A 55 -14.06 -0.17 12.44
N GLN A 56 -14.81 0.75 13.07
CA GLN A 56 -14.52 2.18 13.04
C GLN A 56 -13.26 2.57 13.83
N LYS A 57 -12.76 1.68 14.70
CA LYS A 57 -11.54 1.88 15.49
C LYS A 57 -10.29 1.29 14.84
N ALA A 58 -10.42 0.73 13.64
CA ALA A 58 -9.28 0.32 12.84
C ALA A 58 -8.56 1.58 12.35
N LYS A 59 -7.22 1.62 12.46
CA LYS A 59 -6.42 2.77 12.03
C LYS A 59 -6.58 3.05 10.54
N SER A 60 -6.82 2.02 9.74
CA SER A 60 -7.12 2.19 8.33
C SER A 60 -8.44 2.95 8.09
N GLU A 61 -9.44 2.81 8.97
CA GLU A 61 -10.67 3.60 8.90
C GLU A 61 -10.48 5.00 9.49
N GLU A 62 -9.73 5.16 10.60
CA GLU A 62 -9.37 6.49 11.12
C GLU A 62 -8.62 7.33 10.08
N PHE A 63 -7.71 6.71 9.32
CA PHE A 63 -6.98 7.38 8.24
C PHE A 63 -7.89 7.77 7.07
N LYS A 64 -8.92 6.97 6.75
CA LYS A 64 -9.94 7.36 5.77
C LYS A 64 -10.78 8.51 6.28
N ASN A 65 -11.22 8.48 7.53
CA ASN A 65 -11.98 9.58 8.12
C ASN A 65 -11.16 10.88 8.08
N ALA A 66 -9.86 10.82 8.37
CA ALA A 66 -8.97 11.97 8.27
C ALA A 66 -8.86 12.51 6.81
N ASN A 67 -8.89 11.62 5.82
CA ASN A 67 -8.93 11.99 4.40
C ASN A 67 -10.27 12.61 4.00
N GLU A 68 -11.39 12.02 4.40
CA GLU A 68 -12.74 12.51 4.15
C GLU A 68 -12.95 13.90 4.78
N GLU A 69 -12.48 14.11 6.02
CA GLU A 69 -12.48 15.42 6.69
C GLU A 69 -11.66 16.48 5.95
N MET A 70 -10.69 16.06 5.14
CA MET A 70 -9.88 16.93 4.30
C MET A 70 -10.43 17.10 2.88
N HIS A 71 -11.65 16.59 2.61
CA HIS A 71 -12.29 16.57 1.30
C HIS A 71 -11.60 15.63 0.29
N ASP A 72 -11.15 14.48 0.77
CA ASP A 72 -10.57 13.39 -0.02
C ASP A 72 -9.43 13.79 -0.97
N PRO A 73 -8.38 14.47 -0.47
CA PRO A 73 -7.27 14.93 -1.31
C PRO A 73 -6.38 13.78 -1.82
N ILE A 74 -6.48 12.58 -1.23
CA ILE A 74 -5.73 11.39 -1.66
C ILE A 74 -6.67 10.22 -1.92
N ARG A 75 -6.23 9.28 -2.77
CA ARG A 75 -6.97 8.04 -3.00
C ARG A 75 -6.45 6.93 -2.10
N ILE A 76 -7.31 6.36 -1.26
CA ILE A 76 -6.95 5.23 -0.40
C ILE A 76 -7.49 3.93 -0.99
N LEU A 77 -6.60 2.95 -1.19
CA LEU A 77 -6.90 1.59 -1.62
C LEU A 77 -6.53 0.63 -0.49
N GLN A 78 -7.50 -0.14 0.02
CA GLN A 78 -7.22 -1.21 0.99
C GLN A 78 -6.86 -2.52 0.28
N LEU A 79 -5.81 -3.21 0.74
CA LEU A 79 -5.36 -4.50 0.16
C LEU A 79 -6.49 -5.54 0.09
N SER A 80 -7.35 -5.59 1.11
CA SER A 80 -8.44 -6.58 1.18
C SER A 80 -9.51 -6.38 0.10
N LYS A 81 -9.54 -5.22 -0.56
CA LYS A 81 -10.39 -4.96 -1.74
C LYS A 81 -9.85 -5.63 -3.00
N CYS A 82 -8.54 -5.83 -3.10
CA CYS A 82 -7.94 -6.62 -4.18
C CYS A 82 -8.24 -8.11 -3.99
N ASN A 83 -8.01 -8.61 -2.78
CA ASN A 83 -8.26 -9.98 -2.39
C ASN A 83 -8.52 -10.02 -0.89
N LYS A 84 -9.64 -10.61 -0.46
CA LYS A 84 -10.03 -10.68 0.97
C LYS A 84 -8.97 -11.33 1.87
N ASN A 85 -8.08 -12.14 1.31
CA ASN A 85 -6.99 -12.78 2.03
C ASN A 85 -5.77 -11.86 2.20
N PHE A 86 -5.68 -10.77 1.42
CA PHE A 86 -4.61 -9.77 1.54
C PHE A 86 -5.00 -8.74 2.59
N LYS A 87 -4.91 -9.10 3.87
CA LYS A 87 -5.14 -8.13 4.94
C LYS A 87 -3.92 -7.24 5.11
N GLN A 88 -2.72 -7.81 5.10
CA GLN A 88 -1.46 -7.09 5.18
C GLN A 88 -0.61 -7.33 3.94
N ILE A 89 0.37 -6.48 3.68
CA ILE A 89 1.29 -6.70 2.56
C ILE A 89 2.04 -8.04 2.67
N GLU A 90 2.28 -8.50 3.90
CA GLU A 90 2.85 -9.82 4.18
C GLU A 90 1.99 -10.98 3.67
N ASP A 91 0.68 -10.81 3.54
CA ASP A 91 -0.23 -11.84 3.00
C ASP A 91 -0.08 -12.03 1.48
N CYS A 92 0.64 -11.12 0.81
CA CYS A 92 1.03 -11.30 -0.59
C CYS A 92 2.21 -12.29 -0.72
N PHE A 93 2.89 -12.63 0.37
CA PHE A 93 3.99 -13.59 0.35
C PHE A 93 3.47 -15.02 0.60
N SER A 94 4.10 -16.00 -0.06
CA SER A 94 3.90 -17.41 0.25
C SER A 94 4.33 -17.74 1.68
N THR A 95 3.88 -18.88 2.20
CA THR A 95 4.25 -19.33 3.54
C THR A 95 5.77 -19.40 3.72
N SER A 96 6.50 -19.95 2.75
CA SER A 96 7.95 -20.11 2.81
C SER A 96 8.68 -18.77 2.74
N ASP A 97 8.26 -17.86 1.87
CA ASP A 97 8.84 -16.53 1.78
C ASP A 97 8.53 -15.72 3.03
N ARG A 98 7.30 -15.80 3.55
CA ARG A 98 6.91 -15.15 4.79
C ARG A 98 7.75 -15.65 5.95
N GLU A 99 7.99 -16.95 6.09
CA GLU A 99 8.86 -17.49 7.14
C GLU A 99 10.31 -17.03 7.02
N LYS A 100 10.82 -16.96 5.79
CA LYS A 100 12.18 -16.48 5.48
C LYS A 100 12.34 -14.99 5.84
N TYR A 101 11.38 -14.16 5.43
CA TYR A 101 11.48 -12.70 5.55
C TYR A 101 10.85 -12.12 6.83
N ALA A 102 9.96 -12.84 7.52
CA ALA A 102 9.40 -12.41 8.80
C ALA A 102 10.39 -12.59 9.96
N LYS A 103 11.31 -13.56 9.88
CA LYS A 103 12.36 -13.78 10.89
C LYS A 103 13.39 -12.65 10.89
N ASN A 104 13.67 -12.05 9.75
CA ASN A 104 14.58 -10.90 9.61
C ASN A 104 13.77 -9.61 9.46
N LYS A 105 13.30 -9.06 10.61
CA LYS A 105 12.60 -7.76 10.80
C LYS A 105 12.47 -6.92 9.53
N ARG A 106 11.25 -6.68 9.04
CA ARG A 106 10.71 -5.61 8.13
C ARG A 106 11.59 -5.06 6.98
N LYS A 107 12.87 -4.77 7.24
CA LYS A 107 13.92 -4.37 6.32
C LYS A 107 14.09 -5.35 5.16
N GLU A 108 14.06 -6.66 5.37
CA GLU A 108 14.20 -7.64 4.27
C GLU A 108 12.95 -7.72 3.40
N LEU A 109 11.75 -7.66 3.98
CA LEU A 109 10.49 -7.55 3.22
C LEU A 109 10.46 -6.28 2.36
N ALA A 110 10.82 -5.14 2.96
CA ALA A 110 10.93 -3.87 2.25
C ALA A 110 12.03 -3.91 1.18
N MET A 111 13.15 -4.61 1.43
CA MET A 111 14.20 -4.82 0.43
C MET A 111 13.76 -5.76 -0.68
N ALA A 112 13.03 -6.84 -0.40
CA ALA A 112 12.50 -7.75 -1.43
C ALA A 112 11.50 -7.03 -2.33
N PHE A 113 10.60 -6.25 -1.73
CA PHE A 113 9.66 -5.39 -2.45
C PHE A 113 10.38 -4.34 -3.31
N LYS A 114 11.35 -3.61 -2.74
CA LYS A 114 12.18 -2.63 -3.47
C LYS A 114 13.05 -3.27 -4.55
N THR A 115 13.63 -4.43 -4.29
CA THR A 115 14.46 -5.16 -5.25
C THR A 115 13.64 -5.59 -6.45
N ARG A 116 12.38 -6.01 -6.24
CA ARG A 116 11.47 -6.35 -7.35
C ARG A 116 10.94 -5.13 -8.10
N LEU A 117 10.69 -4.01 -7.41
CA LEU A 117 10.33 -2.74 -8.05
C LEU A 117 11.49 -2.21 -8.92
N LEU A 118 12.74 -2.40 -8.49
CA LEU A 118 13.93 -1.81 -9.11
C LEU A 118 14.66 -2.75 -10.08
N TYR A 119 14.59 -4.06 -9.89
CA TYR A 119 15.39 -5.06 -10.61
C TYR A 119 14.51 -6.22 -11.10
N SER A 120 13.72 -5.95 -12.14
CA SER A 120 12.97 -6.92 -12.94
C SER A 120 13.88 -7.87 -13.73
N GLY A 121 14.71 -8.68 -13.04
CA GLY A 121 15.64 -9.59 -13.73
C GLY A 121 16.36 -10.66 -12.90
N LYS A 122 16.07 -10.81 -11.59
CA LYS A 122 16.55 -11.98 -10.80
C LYS A 122 15.35 -12.76 -10.28
N ASP A 123 15.02 -13.84 -10.97
CA ASP A 123 13.83 -14.66 -10.74
C ASP A 123 13.84 -15.46 -9.42
N ASP A 124 14.94 -15.51 -8.68
CA ASP A 124 15.11 -16.42 -7.53
C ASP A 124 14.98 -15.76 -6.15
N VAL A 125 14.50 -14.51 -6.06
CA VAL A 125 14.39 -13.84 -4.75
C VAL A 125 13.14 -14.29 -3.99
N VAL A 126 12.04 -14.58 -4.67
CA VAL A 126 10.76 -14.97 -4.07
C VAL A 126 10.11 -16.10 -4.86
N SER A 127 9.31 -16.91 -4.20
CA SER A 127 8.56 -18.01 -4.81
C SER A 127 7.57 -17.52 -5.87
N GLU A 128 7.20 -18.43 -6.78
CA GLU A 128 6.23 -18.16 -7.85
C GLU A 128 4.85 -17.76 -7.32
N GLU A 129 4.45 -18.28 -6.16
CA GLU A 129 3.21 -17.88 -5.48
C GLU A 129 3.25 -16.40 -5.07
N THR A 130 4.32 -15.97 -4.39
CA THR A 130 4.55 -14.55 -4.09
C THR A 130 4.58 -13.72 -5.37
N LYS A 131 5.17 -14.26 -6.44
CA LYS A 131 5.20 -13.55 -7.72
C LYS A 131 3.82 -13.24 -8.25
N ASN A 132 2.97 -14.27 -8.29
CA ASN A 132 1.60 -14.19 -8.78
C ASN A 132 0.70 -13.31 -7.89
N ASN A 133 0.88 -13.33 -6.57
CA ASN A 133 0.10 -12.50 -5.66
C ASN A 133 0.37 -11.00 -5.88
N PHE A 134 1.63 -10.59 -5.97
CA PHE A 134 1.98 -9.20 -6.27
C PHE A 134 1.61 -8.79 -7.69
N LEU A 135 1.70 -9.69 -8.68
CA LEU A 135 1.24 -9.41 -10.04
C LEU A 135 -0.26 -9.05 -10.04
N LYS A 136 -1.09 -9.89 -9.39
CA LYS A 136 -2.53 -9.62 -9.22
C LYS A 136 -2.80 -8.30 -8.53
N LEU A 137 -2.02 -7.97 -7.49
CA LEU A 137 -2.14 -6.69 -6.78
C LEU A 137 -1.83 -5.50 -7.71
N PHE A 138 -0.77 -5.58 -8.50
CA PHE A 138 -0.41 -4.50 -9.45
C PHE A 138 -1.42 -4.38 -10.59
N GLU A 139 -1.88 -5.50 -11.16
CA GLU A 139 -2.94 -5.51 -12.17
C GLU A 139 -4.22 -4.88 -11.64
N TRP A 140 -4.60 -5.18 -10.39
CA TRP A 140 -5.75 -4.55 -9.74
C TRP A 140 -5.55 -3.05 -9.53
N ILE A 141 -4.36 -2.61 -9.10
CA ILE A 141 -4.05 -1.18 -8.97
C ILE A 141 -4.15 -0.48 -10.32
N VAL A 142 -3.59 -1.07 -11.39
CA VAL A 142 -3.68 -0.51 -12.75
C VAL A 142 -5.13 -0.46 -13.24
N TRP A 143 -5.88 -1.53 -13.02
CA TRP A 143 -7.29 -1.59 -13.42
C TRP A 143 -8.15 -0.57 -12.68
N ILE A 144 -8.05 -0.50 -11.34
CA ILE A 144 -8.85 0.44 -10.55
C ILE A 144 -8.48 1.87 -10.91
N THR A 145 -7.18 2.16 -11.10
CA THR A 145 -6.70 3.51 -11.43
C THR A 145 -7.14 3.97 -12.82
N ASN A 146 -7.17 3.06 -13.80
CA ASN A 146 -7.71 3.35 -15.13
C ASN A 146 -9.23 3.55 -15.13
N LEU A 147 -9.98 2.83 -14.28
CA LEU A 147 -11.43 3.03 -14.16
C LEU A 147 -11.82 4.44 -13.68
N ILE A 148 -10.96 5.11 -12.92
CA ILE A 148 -11.26 6.45 -12.35
C ILE A 148 -10.83 7.56 -13.29
N LYS A 149 -9.98 7.27 -14.28
CA LYS A 149 -9.61 8.25 -15.31
C LYS A 149 -10.75 8.50 -16.31
N CYS A 150 -11.80 7.68 -16.30
CA CYS A 150 -13.02 7.80 -17.11
C CYS A 150 -14.11 8.55 -16.33
#